data_AF-A0A4R4MB71-F1
#
_entry.id   AF-A0A4R4MB71-F1
#
_cell.length_a   1.000
_cell.length_b   1.000
_cell.length_c   1.000
_cell.angle_alpha   90.00
_cell.angle_beta   90.00
_cell.angle_gamma   90.00
#
_symmetry.space_group_name_H-M   'P 1'
#
loop_
_entity.id
_entity.type
_entity.pdbx_description
1 polymer ?
#
loop_
_entity_poly.entity_id
_entity_poly.type
_entity_poly.pdbx_seq_one_letter_code
_entity_poly.pdbx_strand_id
1 'polypeptide(L)'
;MTTRWSANCQRDDPDSLWNRQLAYWKEALAGLPRQIRLPADRPRPTVPTHNGALIGFDIGAEAHRALDDLARATGVTLFMVFQAGFAALLSRLGAGTDIAIGTPVAGRTDKALDDLAGVFTNSLVLRNDLSGDPTFRELLARTRTTDLAAFAHQDLPFDQLVEALDPAGSTTHHLLPQGGLALNSTPPPDPGLPGLSLAIEPVRPDAAKYELALRLTPRGGAGVTGELEYATDLFDAGTAQGLVDRLLRLLERVAADPDVRLGELE
;
A
#
# COMPACT_ATOMS: atom_id res chain seq x y z
N MET A 1 6.11 -10.57 -33.15
CA MET A 1 5.15 -9.57 -32.64
C MET A 1 5.85 -8.84 -31.52
N THR A 2 6.33 -7.66 -31.87
CA THR A 2 7.34 -6.90 -31.15
C THR A 2 6.61 -6.00 -30.16
N THR A 3 6.72 -6.31 -28.87
CA THR A 3 6.18 -5.46 -27.79
C THR A 3 6.80 -4.08 -27.89
N ARG A 4 5.96 -3.07 -27.70
CA ARG A 4 6.23 -1.62 -27.75
C ARG A 4 7.40 -1.16 -26.84
N TRP A 5 7.91 -2.06 -26.00
CA TRP A 5 9.13 -1.93 -25.19
C TRP A 5 10.41 -1.66 -26.00
N SER A 6 10.49 -2.13 -27.24
CA SER A 6 11.71 -2.01 -28.05
C SER A 6 11.84 -0.70 -28.84
N ALA A 7 10.85 0.21 -28.76
CA ALA A 7 10.84 1.43 -29.57
C ALA A 7 11.06 2.74 -28.79
N ASN A 8 11.25 2.74 -27.46
CA ASN A 8 11.42 4.00 -26.71
C ASN A 8 12.38 3.96 -25.50
N CYS A 9 13.20 2.92 -25.37
CA CYS A 9 14.19 2.79 -24.29
C CYS A 9 15.57 3.26 -24.76
N GLN A 10 15.74 4.55 -25.06
CA GLN A 10 17.07 5.16 -25.06
C GLN A 10 17.27 5.82 -23.70
N ARG A 11 17.92 5.09 -22.78
CA ARG A 11 18.37 5.64 -21.48
C ARG A 11 19.27 6.87 -21.66
N ASP A 12 19.89 6.98 -22.84
CA ASP A 12 20.80 8.06 -23.23
C ASP A 12 20.09 9.32 -23.75
N ASP A 13 18.78 9.29 -24.00
CA ASP A 13 17.98 10.47 -24.35
C ASP A 13 17.41 11.12 -23.07
N PRO A 14 17.85 12.33 -22.69
CA PRO A 14 17.35 13.04 -21.51
C PRO A 14 15.83 13.22 -21.50
N ASP A 15 15.19 13.31 -22.68
CA ASP A 15 13.76 13.51 -22.85
C ASP A 15 12.99 12.20 -23.05
N SER A 16 13.61 11.05 -22.81
CA SER A 16 12.91 9.77 -22.85
C SER A 16 11.84 9.68 -21.76
N LEU A 17 10.79 8.88 -22.03
CA LEU A 17 9.77 8.56 -21.01
C LEU A 17 10.43 8.02 -19.75
N TRP A 18 11.43 7.15 -19.90
CA TRP A 18 12.19 6.59 -18.80
C TRP A 18 12.82 7.69 -17.93
N ASN A 19 13.56 8.63 -18.53
CA ASN A 19 14.28 9.66 -17.76
C ASN A 19 13.35 10.62 -17.04
N ARG A 20 12.20 10.98 -17.65
CA ARG A 20 11.16 11.76 -16.97
C ARG A 20 10.55 11.00 -15.79
N GLN A 21 10.26 9.71 -15.97
CA GLN A 21 9.74 8.84 -14.93
C GLN A 21 10.71 8.75 -13.74
N LEU A 22 11.99 8.49 -14.00
CA LEU A 22 13.00 8.46 -12.93
C LEU A 22 13.17 9.81 -12.26
N ALA A 23 13.22 10.91 -13.01
CA ALA A 23 13.42 12.24 -12.44
C ALA A 23 12.33 12.55 -11.40
N TYR A 24 11.07 12.27 -11.74
CA TYR A 24 9.96 12.35 -10.79
C TYR A 24 10.21 11.50 -9.54
N TRP A 25 10.53 10.21 -9.70
CA TRP A 25 10.69 9.31 -8.55
C TRP A 25 11.88 9.68 -7.66
N LYS A 26 12.98 10.18 -8.24
CA LYS A 26 14.13 10.69 -7.50
C LYS A 26 13.74 11.88 -6.63
N GLU A 27 12.93 12.79 -7.15
CA GLU A 27 12.42 13.94 -6.40
C GLU A 27 11.39 13.52 -5.35
N ALA A 28 10.38 12.73 -5.74
CA ALA A 28 9.30 12.28 -4.89
C ALA A 28 9.78 11.48 -3.67
N LEU A 29 10.86 10.69 -3.83
CA LEU A 29 11.43 9.85 -2.78
C LEU A 29 12.68 10.45 -2.14
N ALA A 30 13.07 11.67 -2.52
CA ALA A 30 14.19 12.36 -1.92
C ALA A 30 13.97 12.57 -0.41
N GLY A 31 14.98 12.23 0.38
CA GLY A 31 14.98 12.41 1.83
C GLY A 31 14.05 11.45 2.60
N LEU A 32 13.41 10.50 1.91
CA LEU A 32 12.54 9.52 2.57
C LEU A 32 13.34 8.73 3.63
N PRO A 33 12.79 8.53 4.83
CA PRO A 33 13.42 7.67 5.83
C PRO A 33 13.68 6.27 5.27
N ARG A 34 14.89 5.75 5.51
CA ARG A 34 15.22 4.36 5.13
C ARG A 34 14.39 3.34 5.89
N GLN A 35 13.88 3.70 7.06
CA GLN A 35 13.18 2.80 7.96
C GLN A 35 12.27 3.58 8.91
N ILE A 36 11.04 3.10 9.12
CA ILE A 36 10.16 3.55 10.21
C ILE A 36 10.49 2.81 11.50
N ARG A 37 10.26 3.48 12.63
CA ARG A 37 10.27 2.82 13.94
C ARG A 37 8.83 2.46 14.32
N LEU A 38 8.59 1.18 14.53
CA LEU A 38 7.33 0.67 15.05
C LEU A 38 7.53 0.13 16.47
N PRO A 39 6.50 0.18 17.33
CA PRO A 39 6.54 -0.40 18.67
C PRO A 39 6.41 -1.93 18.57
N ALA A 40 7.45 -2.57 18.03
CA ALA A 40 7.54 -4.01 17.88
C ALA A 40 7.78 -4.68 19.25
N ASP A 41 7.31 -5.91 19.40
CA ASP A 41 7.49 -6.72 20.62
C ASP A 41 8.92 -7.25 20.76
N ARG A 42 9.65 -7.28 19.63
CA ARG A 42 11.00 -7.81 19.52
C ARG A 42 11.92 -6.86 18.77
N PRO A 43 13.23 -6.85 19.10
CA PRO A 43 14.21 -6.16 18.26
C PRO A 43 14.26 -6.80 16.87
N ARG A 44 14.50 -5.97 15.86
CA ARG A 44 14.62 -6.46 14.48
C ARG A 44 15.82 -7.40 14.34
N PRO A 45 15.64 -8.61 13.76
CA PRO A 45 16.76 -9.49 13.48
C PRO A 45 17.64 -8.93 12.35
N THR A 46 18.92 -9.26 12.38
CA THR A 46 19.86 -8.91 11.30
C THR A 46 19.55 -9.64 9.99
N VAL A 47 18.97 -10.84 10.09
CA VAL A 47 18.48 -11.63 8.95
C VAL A 47 17.01 -11.99 9.22
N PRO A 48 16.06 -11.46 8.46
CA PRO A 48 14.65 -11.79 8.64
C PRO A 48 14.38 -13.24 8.24
N THR A 49 13.56 -13.93 9.03
CA THR A 49 13.04 -15.27 8.70
C THR A 49 11.99 -15.21 7.60
N HIS A 50 11.43 -14.01 7.37
CA HIS A 50 10.28 -13.74 6.50
C HIS A 50 9.01 -14.47 6.94
N ASN A 51 8.92 -15.01 8.15
CA ASN A 51 7.68 -15.62 8.61
C ASN A 51 6.60 -14.55 8.84
N GLY A 52 5.41 -14.82 8.30
CA GLY A 52 4.24 -13.96 8.40
C GLY A 52 3.06 -14.65 9.07
N ALA A 53 2.20 -13.86 9.69
CA ALA A 53 0.89 -14.30 10.17
C ALA A 53 -0.17 -13.23 9.86
N LEU A 54 -1.44 -13.64 9.90
CA LEU A 54 -2.58 -12.82 9.51
C LEU A 54 -3.56 -12.63 10.67
N ILE A 55 -4.08 -11.41 10.81
CA ILE A 55 -5.26 -11.08 11.59
C ILE A 55 -6.36 -10.65 10.63
N GLY A 56 -7.44 -11.42 10.56
CA GLY A 56 -8.63 -11.06 9.80
C GLY A 56 -9.52 -10.10 10.57
N PHE A 57 -10.20 -9.19 9.86
CA PHE A 57 -11.18 -8.28 10.42
C PHE A 57 -12.25 -7.89 9.39
N ASP A 58 -13.35 -7.32 9.86
CA ASP A 58 -14.44 -6.86 9.01
C ASP A 58 -14.81 -5.40 9.31
N ILE A 59 -15.08 -4.66 8.24
CA ILE A 59 -15.71 -3.36 8.27
C ILE A 59 -17.16 -3.57 7.81
N GLY A 60 -18.11 -3.36 8.73
CA GLY A 60 -19.53 -3.53 8.46
C GLY A 60 -20.05 -2.58 7.37
N ALA A 61 -21.22 -2.89 6.81
CA ALA A 61 -21.85 -2.12 5.74
C ALA A 61 -22.08 -0.63 6.08
N GLU A 62 -22.33 -0.30 7.35
CA GLU A 62 -22.51 1.09 7.79
C GLU A 62 -21.20 1.88 7.77
N ALA A 63 -20.15 1.36 8.43
CA ALA A 63 -18.83 1.98 8.41
C ALA A 63 -18.26 2.08 6.99
N HIS A 64 -18.46 1.05 6.16
CA HIS A 64 -18.06 1.10 4.75
C HIS A 64 -18.76 2.23 3.99
N ARG A 65 -20.08 2.41 4.16
CA ARG A 65 -20.81 3.53 3.53
C ARG A 65 -20.29 4.88 4.00
N ALA A 66 -20.03 5.04 5.31
CA ALA A 66 -19.50 6.29 5.84
C ALA A 66 -18.11 6.63 5.25
N LEU A 67 -17.22 5.63 5.12
CA LEU A 67 -15.91 5.80 4.47
C LEU A 67 -16.04 6.13 2.98
N ASP A 68 -16.98 5.50 2.27
CA ASP A 68 -17.23 5.78 0.85
C ASP A 68 -17.85 7.17 0.64
N ASP A 69 -18.74 7.60 1.53
CA ASP A 69 -19.29 8.96 1.52
C ASP A 69 -18.21 10.00 1.82
N LEU A 70 -17.29 9.72 2.76
CA LEU A 70 -16.10 10.56 3.00
C LEU A 70 -15.22 10.65 1.76
N ALA A 71 -14.95 9.51 1.10
CA ALA A 71 -14.15 9.47 -0.12
C ALA A 71 -14.78 10.36 -1.21
N ARG A 72 -16.10 10.23 -1.42
CA ARG A 72 -16.86 11.06 -2.36
C ARG A 72 -16.84 12.55 -1.99
N ALA A 73 -17.04 12.89 -0.72
CA ALA A 73 -17.05 14.27 -0.23
C ALA A 73 -15.69 14.97 -0.37
N THR A 74 -14.59 14.22 -0.36
CA THR A 74 -13.22 14.74 -0.49
C THR A 74 -12.63 14.54 -1.90
N GLY A 75 -13.39 13.89 -2.79
CA GLY A 75 -12.97 13.62 -4.17
C GLY A 75 -11.78 12.66 -4.27
N VAL A 76 -11.62 11.76 -3.29
CA VAL A 76 -10.60 10.72 -3.27
C VAL A 76 -11.24 9.35 -3.49
N THR A 77 -10.42 8.32 -3.69
CA THR A 77 -10.92 6.94 -3.75
C THR A 77 -10.98 6.31 -2.37
N LEU A 78 -11.79 5.26 -2.20
CA LEU A 78 -11.80 4.48 -0.95
C LEU A 78 -10.41 3.90 -0.62
N PHE A 79 -9.62 3.55 -1.64
CA PHE A 79 -8.21 3.16 -1.49
C PHE A 79 -7.39 4.25 -0.77
N MET A 80 -7.49 5.51 -1.22
CA MET A 80 -6.78 6.64 -0.63
C MET A 80 -7.21 6.88 0.82
N VAL A 81 -8.48 6.63 1.18
CA VAL A 81 -8.95 6.70 2.56
C VAL A 81 -8.26 5.67 3.43
N PHE A 82 -8.20 4.41 2.98
CA PHE A 82 -7.50 3.35 3.72
C PHE A 82 -6.00 3.59 3.81
N GLN A 83 -5.37 4.09 2.74
CA GLN A 83 -3.97 4.48 2.75
C GLN A 83 -3.68 5.57 3.77
N ALA A 84 -4.44 6.66 3.74
CA ALA A 84 -4.29 7.76 4.68
C ALA A 84 -4.53 7.30 6.12
N GLY A 85 -5.56 6.46 6.35
CA GLY A 85 -5.83 5.87 7.66
C GLY A 85 -4.70 4.99 8.16
N PHE A 86 -4.10 4.17 7.30
CA PHE A 86 -2.95 3.34 7.65
C PHE A 86 -1.70 4.17 7.93
N ALA A 87 -1.40 5.17 7.10
CA ALA A 87 -0.27 6.10 7.34
C ALA A 87 -0.45 6.88 8.65
N ALA A 88 -1.67 7.34 8.95
CA ALA A 88 -2.01 8.00 10.21
C ALA A 88 -1.77 7.08 11.39
N LEU A 89 -2.25 5.83 11.34
CA LEU A 89 -1.99 4.83 12.38
C LEU A 89 -0.49 4.64 12.61
N LEU A 90 0.30 4.43 11.55
CA LEU A 90 1.75 4.25 11.68
C LEU A 90 2.42 5.47 12.33
N SER A 91 2.05 6.68 11.91
CA SER A 91 2.54 7.93 12.52
C SER A 91 2.21 8.01 14.02
N ARG A 92 0.96 7.67 14.40
CA ARG A 92 0.52 7.62 15.82
C ARG A 92 1.27 6.57 16.65
N LEU A 93 1.80 5.54 16.01
CA LEU A 93 2.65 4.52 16.64
C LEU A 93 4.12 4.96 16.77
N GLY A 94 4.47 6.17 16.32
CA GLY A 94 5.83 6.70 16.44
C GLY A 94 6.70 6.48 15.20
N ALA A 95 6.11 6.11 14.07
CA ALA A 95 6.82 5.93 12.80
C ALA A 95 7.33 7.25 12.19
N GLY A 96 6.94 8.39 12.75
CA GLY A 96 7.23 9.72 12.23
C GLY A 96 6.15 10.22 11.28
N THR A 97 6.40 11.36 10.64
CA THR A 97 5.41 12.05 9.80
C THR A 97 5.62 11.84 8.30
N ASP A 98 6.63 11.10 7.87
CA ASP A 98 6.95 10.86 6.46
C ASP A 98 6.94 9.36 6.17
N ILE A 99 5.78 8.86 5.73
CA ILE A 99 5.45 7.44 5.66
C ILE A 99 5.33 7.01 4.21
N ALA A 100 6.12 6.01 3.80
CA ALA A 100 6.01 5.41 2.47
C ALA A 100 5.30 4.06 2.53
N ILE A 101 4.20 3.94 1.79
CA ILE A 101 3.41 2.71 1.66
C ILE A 101 3.60 2.14 0.26
N GLY A 102 3.95 0.86 0.18
CA GLY A 102 4.05 0.12 -1.07
C GLY A 102 2.70 -0.39 -1.50
N THR A 103 2.33 -0.21 -2.76
CA THR A 103 1.12 -0.81 -3.31
C THR A 103 1.41 -1.56 -4.61
N PRO A 104 0.93 -2.80 -4.77
CA PRO A 104 1.00 -3.48 -6.06
C PRO A 104 0.02 -2.80 -7.03
N VAL A 105 0.50 -2.52 -8.23
CA VAL A 105 -0.33 -2.08 -9.34
C VAL A 105 -0.28 -3.11 -10.46
N ALA A 106 -1.43 -3.37 -11.07
CA ALA A 106 -1.45 -4.09 -12.33
C ALA A 106 -0.77 -3.18 -13.38
N GLY A 107 0.42 -3.56 -13.87
CA GLY A 107 1.12 -2.89 -14.97
C GLY A 107 0.44 -3.07 -16.32
N ARG A 108 -0.89 -3.22 -16.32
CA ARG A 108 -1.76 -3.40 -17.48
C ARG A 108 -2.37 -2.04 -17.82
N THR A 109 -1.55 -1.10 -18.29
CA THR A 109 -2.03 0.20 -18.80
C THR A 109 -2.62 0.10 -20.21
N ASP A 110 -2.44 -1.04 -20.89
CA ASP A 110 -2.98 -1.31 -22.23
C ASP A 110 -3.97 -2.49 -22.18
N LYS A 111 -5.20 -2.27 -22.67
CA LYS A 111 -6.25 -3.31 -22.78
C LYS A 111 -5.80 -4.53 -23.57
N ALA A 112 -4.80 -4.40 -24.45
CA ALA A 112 -4.23 -5.52 -25.20
C ALA A 112 -3.50 -6.57 -24.32
N LEU A 113 -3.23 -6.24 -23.05
CA LEU A 113 -2.51 -7.13 -22.11
C LEU A 113 -3.44 -7.84 -21.13
N ASP A 114 -4.77 -7.66 -21.22
CA ASP A 114 -5.73 -8.24 -20.29
C ASP A 114 -5.75 -9.79 -20.35
N ASP A 115 -5.53 -10.36 -21.55
CA ASP A 115 -5.58 -11.81 -21.82
C ASP A 115 -4.21 -12.51 -21.81
N LEU A 116 -3.12 -11.80 -21.47
CA LEU A 116 -1.77 -12.36 -21.50
C LEU A 116 -1.33 -12.89 -20.12
N ALA A 117 -1.01 -14.19 -20.04
CA ALA A 117 -0.39 -14.79 -18.87
C ALA A 117 1.10 -14.38 -18.77
N GLY A 118 1.46 -13.58 -17.75
CA GLY A 118 2.83 -13.13 -17.47
C GLY A 118 2.93 -12.27 -16.20
N VAL A 119 4.15 -12.05 -15.69
CA VAL A 119 4.39 -11.20 -14.50
C VAL A 119 4.33 -9.73 -14.91
N PHE A 120 3.16 -9.11 -14.78
CA PHE A 120 2.92 -7.70 -15.11
C PHE A 120 2.63 -6.84 -13.87
N THR A 121 2.90 -7.33 -12.67
CA THR A 121 2.71 -6.56 -11.44
C THR A 121 3.92 -5.65 -11.20
N ASN A 122 3.68 -4.34 -11.14
CA ASN A 122 4.68 -3.38 -10.65
C ASN A 122 4.32 -2.97 -9.21
N SER A 123 5.25 -2.37 -8.48
CA SER A 123 4.98 -1.80 -7.16
C SER A 123 5.23 -0.30 -7.18
N LEU A 124 4.29 0.48 -6.65
CA LEU A 124 4.46 1.92 -6.46
C LEU A 124 4.73 2.23 -5.00
N VAL A 125 5.49 3.30 -4.77
CA VAL A 125 5.75 3.84 -3.43
C VAL A 125 4.92 5.10 -3.27
N LEU A 126 3.95 5.05 -2.34
CA LEU A 126 3.04 6.14 -2.06
C LEU A 126 3.49 6.84 -0.78
N ARG A 127 4.06 8.04 -0.95
CA ARG A 127 4.58 8.87 0.14
C ARG A 127 3.46 9.69 0.75
N ASN A 128 3.34 9.61 2.07
CA ASN A 128 2.34 10.33 2.85
C ASN A 128 3.08 11.29 3.78
N ASP A 129 2.79 12.59 3.64
CA ASP A 129 3.33 13.65 4.48
C ASP A 129 2.29 14.09 5.52
N LEU A 130 2.53 13.69 6.77
CA LEU A 130 1.73 13.97 7.95
C LEU A 130 2.32 15.12 8.79
N SER A 131 3.27 15.88 8.24
CA SER A 131 3.91 17.00 8.95
C SER A 131 2.91 18.13 9.23
N GLY A 132 3.11 18.80 10.37
CA GLY A 132 2.29 19.93 10.81
C GLY A 132 0.97 19.56 11.47
N ASP A 133 0.77 18.29 11.84
CA ASP A 133 -0.45 17.78 12.49
C ASP A 133 -1.74 18.16 11.70
N PRO A 134 -1.84 17.69 10.44
CA PRO A 134 -2.97 18.05 9.58
C PRO A 134 -4.29 17.49 10.12
N THR A 135 -5.41 18.00 9.62
CA THR A 135 -6.68 17.26 9.74
C THR A 135 -6.67 16.02 8.86
N PHE A 136 -7.57 15.07 9.11
CA PHE A 136 -7.68 13.91 8.22
C PHE A 136 -8.06 14.34 6.78
N ARG A 137 -8.93 15.36 6.63
CA ARG A 137 -9.28 15.94 5.33
C ARG A 137 -8.07 16.52 4.60
N GLU A 138 -7.19 17.24 5.31
CA GLU A 138 -5.96 17.77 4.74
C GLU A 138 -5.00 16.66 4.33
N LEU A 139 -4.88 15.59 5.13
CA LEU A 139 -4.11 14.40 4.77
C LEU A 139 -4.66 13.77 3.48
N LEU A 140 -5.98 13.58 3.36
CA LEU A 140 -6.59 13.03 2.14
C LEU A 140 -6.29 13.88 0.90
N ALA A 141 -6.29 15.21 1.03
CA ALA A 141 -5.92 16.10 -0.06
C ALA A 141 -4.46 15.92 -0.49
N ARG A 142 -3.53 15.79 0.47
CA ARG A 142 -2.11 15.50 0.19
C ARG A 142 -1.95 14.13 -0.47
N THR A 143 -2.57 13.09 0.10
CA THR A 143 -2.57 11.72 -0.43
C THR A 143 -3.07 11.69 -1.87
N ARG A 144 -4.19 12.37 -2.18
CA ARG A 144 -4.71 12.45 -3.54
C ARG A 144 -3.69 13.00 -4.53
N THR A 145 -3.05 14.12 -4.20
CA THR A 145 -2.05 14.74 -5.07
C THR A 145 -0.87 13.81 -5.31
N THR A 146 -0.31 13.22 -4.24
CA THR A 146 0.85 12.32 -4.36
C THR A 146 0.51 11.04 -5.11
N ASP A 147 -0.63 10.43 -4.82
CA ASP A 147 -1.04 9.18 -5.46
C ASP A 147 -1.32 9.37 -6.95
N LEU A 148 -2.03 10.44 -7.35
CA LEU A 148 -2.26 10.73 -8.77
C LEU A 148 -0.95 10.95 -9.53
N ALA A 149 0.01 11.65 -8.91
CA ALA A 149 1.34 11.81 -9.48
C ALA A 149 2.08 10.47 -9.57
N ALA A 150 2.02 9.62 -8.54
CA ALA A 150 2.62 8.29 -8.56
C ALA A 150 2.00 7.38 -9.65
N PHE A 151 0.68 7.39 -9.82
CA PHE A 151 -0.01 6.63 -10.86
C PHE A 151 0.30 7.15 -12.26
N ALA A 152 0.48 8.47 -12.46
CA ALA A 152 0.97 9.00 -13.73
C ALA A 152 2.40 8.54 -14.05
N HIS A 153 3.14 8.09 -13.02
CA HIS A 153 4.52 7.64 -13.13
C HIS A 153 4.72 6.12 -12.92
N GLN A 154 3.68 5.32 -13.17
CA GLN A 154 3.69 3.89 -12.87
C GLN A 154 4.48 3.01 -13.85
N ASP A 155 4.92 3.58 -14.98
CA ASP A 155 5.58 2.84 -16.06
C ASP A 155 7.03 2.44 -15.74
N LEU A 156 7.64 3.04 -14.70
CA LEU A 156 9.00 2.69 -14.26
C LEU A 156 8.95 1.41 -13.40
N PRO A 157 9.62 0.31 -13.81
CA PRO A 157 9.67 -0.89 -13.00
C PRO A 157 10.36 -0.63 -11.65
N PHE A 158 9.76 -1.14 -10.58
CA PHE A 158 10.25 -0.93 -9.21
C PHE A 158 11.71 -1.35 -9.01
N ASP A 159 12.13 -2.49 -9.57
CA ASP A 159 13.53 -2.95 -9.45
C ASP A 159 14.54 -1.95 -10.06
N GLN A 160 14.16 -1.30 -11.17
CA GLN A 160 15.00 -0.28 -11.81
C GLN A 160 15.02 1.03 -11.01
N LEU A 161 13.91 1.35 -10.33
CA LEU A 161 13.87 2.49 -9.40
C LEU A 161 14.81 2.25 -8.21
N VAL A 162 14.76 1.05 -7.61
CA VAL A 162 15.64 0.67 -6.49
C VAL A 162 17.11 0.76 -6.92
N GLU A 163 17.48 0.19 -8.07
CA GLU A 163 18.84 0.25 -8.62
C GLU A 163 19.31 1.70 -8.81
N ALA A 164 18.43 2.58 -9.30
CA ALA A 164 18.77 3.99 -9.55
C ALA A 164 18.86 4.86 -8.28
N LEU A 165 18.18 4.47 -7.20
CA LEU A 165 18.22 5.15 -5.90
C LEU A 165 19.32 4.61 -4.98
N ASP A 166 19.74 3.35 -5.15
CA ASP A 166 20.86 2.73 -4.43
C ASP A 166 21.85 2.01 -5.36
N PRO A 167 22.66 2.75 -6.16
CA PRO A 167 23.55 2.17 -7.17
C PRO A 167 24.67 1.29 -6.60
N ALA A 168 24.95 1.41 -5.30
CA ALA A 168 26.05 0.70 -4.63
C ALA A 168 25.68 -0.72 -4.19
N GLY A 169 24.40 -1.12 -4.30
CA GLY A 169 23.96 -2.46 -3.92
C GLY A 169 24.31 -2.83 -2.48
N SER A 170 24.15 -1.89 -1.54
CA SER A 170 24.45 -2.10 -0.12
C SER A 170 23.53 -3.21 0.44
N THR A 171 24.03 -4.44 0.48
CA THR A 171 23.36 -5.70 0.80
C THR A 171 22.89 -5.86 2.25
N THR A 172 22.27 -4.84 2.85
CA THR A 172 21.68 -4.99 4.20
C THR A 172 20.30 -4.41 4.38
N HIS A 173 19.84 -3.46 3.57
CA HIS A 173 18.47 -2.94 3.69
C HIS A 173 17.97 -2.51 2.32
N HIS A 174 17.10 -3.31 1.70
CA HIS A 174 16.38 -2.86 0.50
C HIS A 174 15.68 -1.54 0.83
N LEU A 175 16.10 -0.47 0.16
CA LEU A 175 15.42 0.82 0.21
C LEU A 175 14.03 0.64 -0.39
N LEU A 176 13.01 1.20 0.30
CA LEU A 176 11.57 1.22 -0.03
C LEU A 176 10.81 -0.07 0.33
N PRO A 177 9.46 -0.06 0.34
CA PRO A 177 8.48 0.72 1.12
C PRO A 177 8.41 0.27 2.59
N GLN A 178 7.97 1.18 3.48
CA GLN A 178 8.02 0.98 4.94
C GLN A 178 6.83 0.16 5.50
N GLY A 179 5.81 -0.07 4.66
CA GLY A 179 4.68 -0.97 4.90
C GLY A 179 3.96 -1.27 3.58
N GLY A 180 3.12 -2.30 3.54
CA GLY A 180 2.36 -2.69 2.36
C GLY A 180 0.88 -2.32 2.45
N LEU A 181 0.27 -1.93 1.34
CA LEU A 181 -1.18 -1.83 1.20
C LEU A 181 -1.60 -2.40 -0.15
N ALA A 182 -2.49 -3.39 -0.12
CA ALA A 182 -3.12 -3.92 -1.31
C ALA A 182 -4.66 -3.87 -1.16
N LEU A 183 -5.33 -3.31 -2.15
CA LEU A 183 -6.78 -3.39 -2.28
C LEU A 183 -7.10 -4.40 -3.39
N ASN A 184 -7.62 -5.54 -2.99
CA ASN A 184 -8.06 -6.59 -3.90
C ASN A 184 -9.52 -6.34 -4.27
N SER A 185 -9.74 -5.63 -5.37
CA SER A 185 -11.10 -5.36 -5.87
C SER A 185 -11.67 -6.47 -6.74
N THR A 186 -10.88 -7.50 -7.06
CA THR A 186 -11.31 -8.60 -7.93
C THR A 186 -11.77 -9.77 -7.07
N PRO A 187 -13.04 -10.21 -7.17
CA PRO A 187 -13.46 -11.44 -6.52
C PRO A 187 -12.63 -12.61 -7.05
N PRO A 188 -12.34 -13.62 -6.22
CA PRO A 188 -11.65 -14.81 -6.69
C PRO A 188 -12.42 -15.42 -7.87
N PRO A 189 -11.73 -15.87 -8.92
CA PRO A 189 -12.41 -16.47 -10.07
C PRO A 189 -13.23 -17.67 -9.61
N ASP A 190 -14.49 -17.73 -10.02
CA ASP A 190 -15.31 -18.94 -9.98
C ASP A 190 -15.20 -19.61 -11.35
N PRO A 191 -14.39 -20.67 -11.49
CA PRO A 191 -14.18 -21.30 -12.80
C PRO A 191 -15.40 -22.12 -13.26
N GLY A 192 -16.49 -22.18 -12.49
CA GLY A 192 -17.78 -22.71 -12.97
C GLY A 192 -17.72 -24.15 -13.48
N LEU A 193 -16.98 -25.01 -12.79
CA LEU A 193 -16.77 -26.41 -13.20
C LEU A 193 -18.04 -27.24 -12.94
N PRO A 194 -18.71 -27.79 -13.98
CA PRO A 194 -19.97 -28.52 -13.82
C PRO A 194 -19.79 -29.77 -12.95
N GLY A 195 -20.64 -29.92 -11.93
CA GLY A 195 -20.64 -31.10 -11.05
C GLY A 195 -19.57 -31.10 -9.96
N LEU A 196 -18.80 -30.01 -9.81
CA LEU A 196 -17.79 -29.86 -8.76
C LEU A 196 -18.14 -28.64 -7.88
N SER A 197 -18.01 -28.82 -6.56
CA SER A 197 -18.01 -27.71 -5.62
C SER A 197 -16.56 -27.30 -5.37
N LEU A 198 -16.26 -26.02 -5.54
CA LEU A 198 -14.94 -25.46 -5.30
C LEU A 198 -14.98 -24.65 -4.01
N ALA A 199 -13.99 -24.88 -3.15
CA ALA A 199 -13.73 -24.05 -2.00
C ALA A 199 -12.32 -23.48 -2.14
N ILE A 200 -12.17 -22.20 -1.81
CA ILE A 200 -10.84 -21.58 -1.71
C ILE A 200 -10.23 -22.08 -0.41
N GLU A 201 -9.15 -22.83 -0.51
CA GLU A 201 -8.32 -23.16 0.65
C GLU A 201 -7.35 -22.00 0.88
N PRO A 202 -7.46 -21.25 1.99
CA PRO A 202 -6.53 -20.17 2.30
C PRO A 202 -5.17 -20.78 2.65
N VAL A 203 -4.23 -20.73 1.71
CA VAL A 203 -2.83 -21.04 1.98
C VAL A 203 -2.25 -19.88 2.79
N ARG A 204 -1.67 -20.18 3.96
CA ARG A 204 -0.94 -19.17 4.73
C ARG A 204 0.16 -18.59 3.84
N PRO A 205 0.34 -17.27 3.75
CA PRO A 205 1.46 -16.72 2.99
C PRO A 205 2.76 -17.29 3.56
N ASP A 206 3.51 -18.01 2.73
CA ASP A 206 4.79 -18.63 3.11
C ASP A 206 5.85 -17.59 3.49
N ALA A 207 5.64 -16.30 3.17
CA ALA A 207 6.57 -15.23 3.50
C ALA A 207 5.91 -13.83 3.64
N ALA A 208 6.16 -13.16 4.77
CA ALA A 208 5.93 -11.73 4.98
C ALA A 208 6.93 -10.89 4.18
N LYS A 209 6.39 -10.16 3.19
CA LYS A 209 7.16 -9.21 2.37
C LYS A 209 7.38 -7.86 3.05
N TYR A 210 6.51 -7.52 3.99
CA TYR A 210 6.53 -6.27 4.75
C TYR A 210 6.42 -6.58 6.25
N GLU A 211 6.85 -5.65 7.09
CA GLU A 211 6.65 -5.75 8.54
C GLU A 211 5.18 -5.75 8.92
N LEU A 212 4.41 -4.90 8.22
CA LEU A 212 2.96 -4.81 8.27
C LEU A 212 2.45 -4.61 6.84
N ALA A 213 1.43 -5.36 6.45
CA ALA A 213 0.71 -5.12 5.21
C ALA A 213 -0.80 -5.27 5.41
N LEU A 214 -1.54 -4.31 4.87
CA LEU A 214 -3.00 -4.35 4.89
C LEU A 214 -3.52 -4.88 3.56
N ARG A 215 -4.37 -5.90 3.61
CA ARG A 215 -5.16 -6.37 2.47
C ARG A 215 -6.63 -6.09 2.71
N LEU A 216 -7.30 -5.57 1.69
CA LEU A 216 -8.70 -5.19 1.77
C LEU A 216 -9.45 -5.76 0.58
N THR A 217 -10.61 -6.35 0.84
CA THR A 217 -11.49 -6.97 -0.16
C THR A 217 -12.90 -6.42 0.01
N PRO A 218 -13.34 -5.46 -0.83
CA PRO A 218 -14.70 -4.96 -0.81
C PRO A 218 -15.71 -6.08 -1.09
N ARG A 219 -16.78 -6.14 -0.30
CA ARG A 219 -17.91 -7.09 -0.48
C ARG A 219 -19.14 -6.38 -1.06
N GLY A 220 -18.90 -5.43 -1.96
CA GLY A 220 -19.94 -4.51 -2.45
C GLY A 220 -20.59 -3.74 -1.29
N GLY A 221 -21.92 -3.63 -1.31
CA GLY A 221 -22.67 -2.95 -0.23
C GLY A 221 -22.63 -3.66 1.13
N ALA A 222 -22.08 -4.87 1.23
CA ALA A 222 -22.06 -5.65 2.47
C ALA A 222 -20.88 -5.34 3.42
N GLY A 223 -19.98 -4.44 3.01
CA GLY A 223 -18.82 -4.02 3.80
C GLY A 223 -17.49 -4.33 3.12
N VAL A 224 -16.42 -4.39 3.92
CA VAL A 224 -15.07 -4.75 3.47
C VAL A 224 -14.54 -5.81 4.42
N THR A 225 -13.97 -6.89 3.89
CA THR A 225 -13.17 -7.83 4.69
C THR A 225 -11.71 -7.45 4.54
N GLY A 226 -10.98 -7.42 5.65
CA GLY A 226 -9.58 -7.04 5.68
C GLY A 226 -8.71 -8.07 6.38
N GLU A 227 -7.43 -8.05 6.04
CA GLU A 227 -6.40 -8.85 6.68
C GLU A 227 -5.21 -7.95 6.97
N LEU A 228 -4.73 -7.95 8.21
CA LEU A 228 -3.43 -7.41 8.57
C LEU A 228 -2.42 -8.56 8.55
N GLU A 229 -1.49 -8.51 7.62
CA GLU A 229 -0.29 -9.33 7.64
C GLU A 229 0.78 -8.66 8.48
N TYR A 230 1.46 -9.45 9.32
CA TYR A 230 2.56 -8.97 10.16
C TYR A 230 3.73 -9.95 10.16
N ALA A 231 4.95 -9.42 10.26
CA ALA A 231 6.15 -10.22 10.43
C ALA A 231 6.24 -10.75 11.87
N THR A 232 6.24 -12.08 12.05
CA THR A 232 6.27 -12.71 13.38
C THR A 232 7.61 -12.54 14.10
N ASP A 233 8.65 -12.18 13.35
CA ASP A 233 9.95 -11.78 13.90
C ASP A 233 9.86 -10.51 14.77
N LEU A 234 8.84 -9.67 14.54
CA LEU A 234 8.68 -8.35 15.17
C LEU A 234 7.46 -8.28 16.07
N PHE A 235 6.33 -8.87 15.67
CA PHE A 235 5.05 -8.68 16.35
C PHE A 235 4.45 -10.00 16.83
N ASP A 236 3.82 -9.93 18.00
CA ASP A 236 2.93 -10.95 18.54
C ASP A 236 1.49 -10.76 18.03
N ALA A 237 0.74 -11.86 18.02
CA ALA A 237 -0.66 -11.86 17.59
C ALA A 237 -1.52 -10.86 18.39
N GLY A 238 -1.25 -10.70 19.69
CA GLY A 238 -1.95 -9.72 20.54
C GLY A 238 -1.67 -8.27 20.14
N THR A 239 -0.41 -7.96 19.79
CA THR A 239 -0.02 -6.64 19.29
C THR A 239 -0.62 -6.38 17.92
N ALA A 240 -0.56 -7.35 17.01
CA ALA A 240 -1.20 -7.26 15.69
C ALA A 240 -2.73 -7.05 15.79
N GLN A 241 -3.41 -7.77 16.69
CA GLN A 241 -4.84 -7.54 16.95
C GLN A 241 -5.09 -6.12 17.47
N GLY A 242 -4.28 -5.64 18.40
CA GLY A 242 -4.37 -4.27 18.90
C GLY A 242 -4.18 -3.20 17.81
N LEU A 243 -3.34 -3.46 16.79
CA LEU A 243 -3.17 -2.60 15.62
C LEU A 243 -4.45 -2.54 14.77
N VAL A 244 -5.08 -3.69 14.53
CA VAL A 244 -6.36 -3.77 13.83
C VAL A 244 -7.45 -2.99 14.58
N ASP A 245 -7.55 -3.19 15.89
CA ASP A 245 -8.57 -2.51 16.70
C ASP A 245 -8.39 -0.99 16.67
N ARG A 246 -7.14 -0.50 16.70
CA ARG A 246 -6.81 0.93 16.55
C ARG A 246 -7.13 1.45 15.16
N LEU A 247 -6.81 0.68 14.11
CA LEU A 247 -7.15 1.05 12.74
C LEU A 247 -8.66 1.25 12.57
N LEU A 248 -9.46 0.32 13.09
CA LEU A 248 -10.92 0.37 12.98
C LEU A 248 -11.50 1.59 13.72
N ARG A 249 -11.05 1.85 14.96
CA ARG A 249 -11.46 3.06 15.71
C ARG A 249 -11.05 4.35 15.01
N LEU A 250 -9.84 4.38 14.45
CA LEU A 250 -9.36 5.54 13.69
C LEU A 250 -10.26 5.80 12.48
N LEU A 251 -10.55 4.76 11.69
CA LEU A 251 -11.41 4.85 10.51
C LEU A 251 -12.84 5.30 10.85
N GLU A 252 -13.41 4.78 11.94
CA GLU A 252 -14.71 5.21 12.44
C GLU A 252 -14.70 6.69 12.84
N ARG A 253 -13.66 7.13 13.58
CA ARG A 253 -13.54 8.51 14.04
C ARG A 253 -13.41 9.49 12.88
N VAL A 254 -12.56 9.21 11.89
CA VAL A 254 -12.36 10.10 10.75
C VAL A 254 -13.51 10.09 9.75
N ALA A 255 -14.29 9.01 9.69
CA ALA A 255 -15.53 8.97 8.93
C ALA A 255 -16.62 9.84 9.57
N ALA A 256 -16.66 9.91 10.90
CA ALA A 256 -17.60 10.74 11.64
C ALA A 256 -17.20 12.23 11.65
N ASP A 257 -15.90 12.52 11.79
CA ASP A 257 -15.35 13.87 11.84
C ASP A 257 -14.01 13.93 11.08
N PRO A 258 -14.03 14.23 9.77
CA PRO A 258 -12.82 14.31 8.97
C PRO A 258 -11.97 15.56 9.23
N ASP A 259 -12.49 16.53 9.99
CA ASP A 259 -11.79 17.77 10.33
C ASP A 259 -11.04 17.66 11.68
N VAL A 260 -11.09 16.48 12.33
CA VAL A 260 -10.25 16.12 13.47
C VAL A 260 -8.77 16.14 13.09
N ARG A 261 -7.91 16.65 13.97
CA ARG A 261 -6.46 16.59 13.81
C ARG A 261 -5.91 15.21 14.10
N LEU A 262 -4.86 14.82 13.40
CA LEU A 262 -4.25 13.49 13.59
C LEU A 262 -3.74 13.30 15.02
N GLY A 263 -3.20 14.33 15.66
CA GLY A 263 -2.72 14.30 17.05
C GLY A 263 -3.81 14.01 18.08
N GLU A 264 -5.08 14.25 17.72
CA GLU A 264 -6.27 14.03 18.56
C GLU A 264 -6.88 12.63 18.36
N LEU A 265 -6.33 11.83 17.43
CA LEU A 265 -6.74 10.44 17.21
C LEU A 265 -6.06 9.51 18.21
N GLU A 266 -6.85 8.70 18.93
CA GLU A 266 -6.43 7.68 19.90
C GLU A 266 -6.37 6.27 19.32
#